data_AF-A0A7K1GGT5-F1
#
_entry.id   AF-A0A7K1GGT5-F1
#
_cell.length_a   1.000
_cell.length_b   1.000
_cell.length_c   1.000
_cell.angle_alpha   90.00
_cell.angle_beta   90.00
_cell.angle_gamma   90.00
#
_symmetry.space_group_name_H-M   'P 1'
#
loop_
_entity.id
_entity.type
_entity.pdbx_description
1 polymer ?
#
loop_
_entity_poly.entity_id
_entity_poly.type
_entity_poly.pdbx_seq_one_letter_code
_entity_poly.pdbx_strand_id
1 'polypeptide(L)' 'FLFFSLGQMIEQLDRQIRLKQDAQNTLVEIENIVMLLKEMGWLNLAQAWLELKSQPDAMSFYHFSDYIQQLFEVDV' A
#
# COMPACT_ATOMS: atom_id res chain seq x y z
N PHE A 1 -11.23 9.81 1.62
CA PHE A 1 -10.41 10.10 0.43
C PHE A 1 -9.08 9.34 0.47
N LEU A 2 -8.22 9.53 1.49
CA LEU A 2 -6.92 8.85 1.58
C LEU A 2 -7.00 7.33 1.44
N PHE A 3 -7.95 6.68 2.12
CA PHE A 3 -8.19 5.25 2.01
C PHE A 3 -8.58 4.79 0.60
N PHE A 4 -9.48 5.53 -0.05
CA PHE A 4 -9.86 5.27 -1.43
C PHE A 4 -8.66 5.44 -2.39
N SER A 5 -7.89 6.51 -2.23
CA SER A 5 -6.67 6.76 -3.00
C SER A 5 -5.62 5.66 -2.78
N LEU A 6 -5.45 5.19 -1.54
CA LEU A 6 -4.56 4.08 -1.21
C LEU A 6 -4.98 2.82 -1.97
N GLY A 7 -6.27 2.44 -1.92
CA GLY A 7 -6.78 1.29 -2.65
C GLY A 7 -6.51 1.37 -4.16
N GLN A 8 -6.76 2.55 -4.78
CA GLN A 8 -6.47 2.77 -6.20
C GLN A 8 -4.98 2.63 -6.54
N MET A 9 -4.08 3.15 -5.70
CA MET A 9 -2.64 3.04 -5.91
C MET A 9 -2.15 1.60 -5.75
N ILE A 10 -2.72 0.82 -4.82
CA ILE A 10 -2.38 -0.60 -4.65
C ILE A 10 -2.80 -1.42 -5.86
N GLU A 11 -3.99 -1.20 -6.40
CA GLU A 11 -4.42 -1.84 -7.65
C GLU A 11 -3.52 -1.45 -8.83
N GLN A 12 -3.07 -0.20 -8.89
CA GLN A 12 -2.14 0.26 -9.92
C GLN A 12 -0.77 -0.41 -9.78
N LEU A 13 -0.25 -0.50 -8.55
CA LEU A 13 1.02 -1.16 -8.26
C LEU A 13 0.98 -2.64 -8.64
N ASP A 14 -0.11 -3.35 -8.31
CA ASP A 14 -0.32 -4.75 -8.71
C ASP A 14 -0.29 -4.92 -10.24
N ARG A 15 -0.97 -4.04 -10.98
CA ARG A 15 -0.91 -4.04 -12.45
C ARG A 15 0.51 -3.81 -12.97
N GLN A 16 1.24 -2.85 -12.39
CA GLN A 16 2.61 -2.55 -12.81
C GLN A 16 3.57 -3.72 -12.55
N ILE A 17 3.44 -4.39 -11.40
CA ILE A 17 4.22 -5.59 -11.06
C ILE A 17 3.94 -6.70 -12.08
N ARG A 18 2.66 -7.02 -12.35
CA ARG A 18 2.28 -8.08 -13.30
C ARG A 18 2.77 -7.81 -14.73
N LEU A 19 2.78 -6.55 -15.14
CA LEU A 19 3.20 -6.13 -16.48
C LEU A 19 4.69 -5.75 -16.58
N LYS A 20 5.46 -5.87 -15.49
CA LYS A 20 6.88 -5.45 -15.41
C LYS A 20 7.09 -3.98 -15.81
N GLN A 21 6.15 -3.12 -15.45
CA GLN A 21 6.23 -1.67 -15.70
C GLN A 21 6.96 -0.98 -14.55
N ASP A 22 7.46 0.23 -14.82
CA ASP A 22 7.99 1.08 -13.76
C ASP A 22 6.89 1.41 -12.74
N ALA A 23 7.20 1.19 -11.46
CA ALA A 23 6.30 1.40 -10.33
C ALA A 23 6.80 2.50 -9.38
N GLN A 24 7.89 3.19 -9.71
CA GLN A 24 8.58 4.05 -8.75
C GLN A 24 7.72 5.24 -8.33
N ASN A 25 7.03 5.86 -9.29
CA ASN A 25 6.09 6.94 -8.99
C ASN A 25 4.91 6.47 -8.12
N THR A 26 4.36 5.28 -8.41
CA THR A 26 3.26 4.71 -7.63
C THR A 26 3.68 4.42 -6.19
N LEU A 27 4.90 3.92 -5.98
CA LEU A 27 5.46 3.69 -4.65
C LEU A 27 5.61 4.99 -3.85
N VAL A 28 6.05 6.08 -4.50
CA VAL A 28 6.15 7.40 -3.86
C VAL A 28 4.78 7.93 -3.45
N GLU A 29 3.77 7.78 -4.32
CA GLU A 29 2.40 8.19 -4.00
C GLU A 29 1.81 7.36 -2.83
N ILE A 30 2.04 6.05 -2.81
CA ILE A 30 1.63 5.21 -1.67
C ILE A 30 2.33 5.66 -0.39
N GLU A 31 3.63 5.93 -0.42
CA GLU A 31 4.37 6.42 0.73
C GLU A 31 3.79 7.74 1.26
N ASN A 32 3.48 8.70 0.39
CA ASN A 32 2.85 9.96 0.78
C ASN A 32 1.50 9.73 1.48
N ILE A 33 0.65 8.87 0.92
CA ILE A 33 -0.66 8.56 1.50
C ILE A 33 -0.51 7.85 2.86
N VAL A 34 0.40 6.87 2.96
CA VAL A 34 0.67 6.14 4.20
C VAL A 34 1.20 7.07 5.28
N MET A 35 2.07 8.02 4.94
CA MET A 35 2.59 9.00 5.90
C MET A 35 1.51 9.96 6.41
N LEU A 36 0.59 10.40 5.54
CA LEU A 36 -0.57 11.19 5.98
C LEU A 36 -1.50 10.38 6.89
N LEU A 37 -1.72 9.10 6.60
CA LEU A 37 -2.52 8.22 7.45
C LEU A 37 -1.82 7.95 8.80
N LYS A 38 -0.49 7.86 8.82
CA LYS A 38 0.30 7.74 10.04
C LYS A 38 0.06 8.93 10.98
N GLU A 39 0.05 10.15 10.45
CA GLU A 39 -0.25 11.37 11.22
C GLU A 39 -1.66 11.35 11.82
N MET A 40 -2.59 10.62 11.20
CA MET A 40 -3.96 10.41 11.69
C MET A 40 -4.09 9.23 12.67
N GLY A 41 -2.99 8.58 13.05
CA GLY A 41 -2.96 7.49 14.03
C GLY A 41 -2.85 6.08 13.44
N TRP A 42 -2.76 5.93 12.12
CA TRP A 42 -2.62 4.62 11.46
C TRP A 42 -1.17 4.11 11.46
N LEU A 43 -0.60 3.95 12.65
CA LEU A 43 0.81 3.57 12.83
C LEU A 43 1.13 2.18 12.27
N ASN A 44 0.20 1.22 12.43
CA ASN A 44 0.38 -0.15 11.94
C ASN A 44 0.47 -0.22 10.40
N LEU A 45 -0.27 0.65 9.70
CA LEU A 45 -0.19 0.75 8.24
C LEU A 45 1.18 1.27 7.78
N ALA A 46 1.71 2.26 8.48
CA ALA A 46 3.06 2.76 8.21
C ALA A 46 4.14 1.71 8.49
N GLN A 47 3.96 0.89 9.53
CA GLN A 47 4.86 -0.21 9.84
C GLN A 47 4.84 -1.28 8.73
N ALA A 48 3.66 -1.70 8.29
CA ALA A 48 3.50 -2.67 7.20
C ALA A 48 4.09 -2.15 5.88
N TRP A 49 3.98 -0.85 5.61
CA TRP A 49 4.61 -0.21 4.46
C TRP A 49 6.15 -0.21 4.53
N LEU A 50 6.72 0.01 5.72
CA LEU A 50 8.18 -0.05 5.91
C LEU A 50 8.72 -1.47 5.70
N GLU A 51 7.97 -2.49 6.12
CA GLU A 51 8.32 -3.89 5.88
C GLU A 51 8.38 -4.19 4.38
N LEU A 52 7.38 -3.74 3.61
CA LEU A 52 7.39 -3.83 2.15
C LEU A 52 8.58 -3.10 1.52
N LYS A 53 8.93 -1.90 1.99
CA LYS A 53 10.09 -1.16 1.49
C LYS A 53 11.43 -1.85 1.80
N SER A 54 11.51 -2.54 2.93
CA SER A 54 12.72 -3.29 3.30
C SER A 54 12.91 -4.53 2.44
N GLN A 55 11.82 -5.13 1.95
CA GLN A 55 11.85 -6.32 1.10
C GLN A 55 10.80 -6.15 -0.02
N PRO A 56 11.12 -5.43 -1.11
CA PRO A 56 10.18 -5.18 -2.20
C PRO A 56 10.08 -6.40 -3.12
N ASP A 57 9.70 -7.55 -2.57
CA ASP A 57 9.36 -8.75 -3.33
C ASP A 57 7.85 -8.92 -3.49
N ALA A 58 7.45 -9.78 -4.42
CA ALA A 58 6.04 -10.02 -4.72
C ALA A 58 5.27 -10.53 -3.49
N MET A 59 5.93 -11.31 -2.62
CA MET A 59 5.29 -11.89 -1.44
C MET A 59 4.97 -10.81 -0.40
N SER A 60 5.90 -9.91 -0.14
CA SER A 60 5.73 -8.76 0.75
C SER A 60 4.66 -7.80 0.21
N PHE A 61 4.58 -7.64 -1.12
CA PHE A 61 3.51 -6.86 -1.75
C PHE A 61 2.13 -7.48 -1.52
N TYR A 62 1.99 -8.81 -1.67
CA TYR A 62 0.72 -9.49 -1.39
C TYR A 62 0.35 -9.42 0.09
N HIS A 63 1.31 -9.58 1.01
CA HIS A 63 1.06 -9.38 2.44
C HIS A 63 0.56 -7.97 2.77
N PHE A 64 1.14 -6.94 2.16
CA PHE A 64 0.69 -5.57 2.34
C PHE A 64 -0.69 -5.32 1.73
N SER A 65 -0.97 -5.89 0.55
CA SER A 65 -2.29 -5.82 -0.08
C SER A 65 -3.38 -6.49 0.76
N ASP A 66 -3.11 -7.69 1.27
CA ASP A 66 -4.05 -8.41 2.16
C ASP A 66 -4.31 -7.61 3.43
N TYR A 67 -3.28 -7.02 4.04
CA TYR A 67 -3.44 -6.16 5.20
C TYR A 67 -4.36 -4.96 4.91
N ILE A 68 -4.17 -4.31 3.75
CA ILE A 68 -5.03 -3.21 3.31
C ILE A 68 -6.46 -3.68 3.04
N GLN A 69 -6.64 -4.85 2.42
CA GLN A 69 -7.98 -5.43 2.19
C GLN A 69 -8.69 -5.70 3.52
N GLN A 70 -8.03 -6.34 4.48
CA GLN A 70 -8.58 -6.58 5.82
C GLN A 70 -8.95 -5.28 6.54
N LEU A 71 -8.14 -4.23 6.39
CA LEU A 71 -8.43 -2.88 6.88
C LEU A 71 -9.73 -2.30 6.33
N PHE A 72 -10.09 -2.66 5.09
CA PHE A 72 -11.31 -2.21 4.41
C PHE A 72 -12.48 -3.18 4.54
N GLU A 73 -12.24 -4.43 4.91
CA GLU A 73 -13.28 -5.44 5.13
C GLU A 73 -13.99 -5.31 6.49
N VAL A 74 -13.53 -4.44 7.39
CA VAL A 74 -14.24 -4.13 8.65
C VAL A 74 -15.38 -3.14 8.38
N ASP A 75 -16.46 -3.62 7.77
CA ASP A 75 -17.88 -3.27 8.02
C ASP A 75 -18.76 -3.81 6.86
N VAL A 76 -19.27 -5.04 7.04
CA VAL A 76 -20.57 -5.49 6.49
C VAL A 76 -21.40 -6.03 7.64
#